data_AF-A0A1F8U019-F1
#
_entry.id   AF-A0A1F8U019-F1
#
_cell.length_a   1.000
_cell.length_b   1.000
_cell.length_c   1.000
_cell.angle_alpha   90.00
_cell.angle_beta   90.00
_cell.angle_gamma   90.00
#
_symmetry.space_group_name_H-M   'P 1'
#
loop_
_entity.id
_entity.type
_entity.pdbx_description
1 polymer ?
#
loop_
_entity_poly.entity_id
_entity_poly.type
_entity_poly.pdbx_seq_one_letter_code
_entity_poly.pdbx_strand_id
1 'polypeptide(L)'
;MNIYFACSITGGRAYEAVYQSITRALLEDGIEVPTAHLAETGVVDEEKIIEPSAVYERDAGWMRSADALIAEVSVPSHGVGYEIGFALNLGKPVLCLHEQGRAVSKMITG
;
A
#
# COMPACT_ATOMS: atom_id res chain seq x y z
N MET A 1 9.92 9.96 -10.04
CA MET A 1 8.75 9.07 -10.08
C MET A 1 8.28 8.91 -8.65
N ASN A 2 6.98 9.03 -8.40
CA ASN A 2 6.34 8.91 -7.10
C ASN A 2 5.45 7.66 -7.11
N ILE A 3 5.67 6.72 -6.19
CA ILE A 3 4.89 5.49 -6.09
C ILE A 3 4.15 5.47 -4.76
N TYR A 4 2.84 5.28 -4.84
CA TYR A 4 2.05 4.90 -3.68
C TYR A 4 2.23 3.41 -3.42
N PHE A 5 2.92 3.05 -2.33
CA PHE A 5 3.03 1.66 -1.91
C PHE A 5 1.91 1.33 -0.90
N ALA A 6 1.09 0.34 -1.21
CA ALA A 6 -0.01 -0.14 -0.39
C ALA A 6 0.32 -1.51 0.22
N CYS A 7 0.10 -1.65 1.53
CA CYS A 7 0.29 -2.92 2.25
C CYS A 7 -0.70 -3.06 3.40
N SER A 8 -0.95 -4.30 3.84
CA SER A 8 -1.82 -4.54 4.99
C SER A 8 -1.19 -4.04 6.30
N ILE A 9 -1.90 -3.16 7.01
CA ILE A 9 -1.53 -2.67 8.35
C ILE A 9 -2.37 -3.38 9.42
N THR A 10 -3.66 -3.05 9.52
CA THR A 10 -4.56 -3.60 10.55
C THR A 10 -5.10 -4.99 10.22
N GLY A 11 -5.09 -5.39 8.94
CA GLY A 11 -5.49 -6.73 8.47
C GLY A 11 -4.48 -7.83 8.77
N GLY A 12 -3.30 -7.47 9.28
CA GLY A 12 -2.20 -8.38 9.61
C GLY A 12 -0.92 -8.02 8.87
N ARG A 13 0.22 -8.28 9.51
CA ARG A 13 1.56 -7.89 9.05
C ARG A 13 2.51 -9.08 8.85
N ALA A 14 1.95 -10.22 8.45
CA ALA A 14 2.73 -11.44 8.22
C ALA A 14 3.83 -11.28 7.15
N TYR A 15 3.72 -10.27 6.27
CA TYR A 15 4.67 -9.97 5.19
C TYR A 15 5.46 -8.68 5.42
N GLU A 16 5.56 -8.19 6.66
CA GLU A 16 6.28 -6.96 6.99
C GLU A 16 7.69 -6.90 6.38
N ALA A 17 8.48 -7.97 6.49
CA ALA A 17 9.82 -8.02 5.91
C ALA A 17 9.82 -7.88 4.37
N VAL A 18 8.76 -8.35 3.71
CA VAL A 18 8.57 -8.18 2.26
C VAL A 18 8.22 -6.72 1.95
N TYR A 19 7.33 -6.10 2.75
CA TYR A 19 6.97 -4.69 2.60
C TYR A 19 8.23 -3.80 2.67
N GLN A 20 9.06 -4.01 3.70
CA GLN A 20 10.32 -3.29 3.91
C GLN A 20 11.32 -3.52 2.78
N SER A 21 11.37 -4.74 2.24
CA SER A 21 12.28 -5.06 1.12
C SER A 21 11.87 -4.35 -0.16
N ILE A 22 10.55 -4.29 -0.44
CA ILE A 22 10.01 -3.58 -1.60
C ILE A 22 10.26 -2.07 -1.47
N THR A 23 9.87 -1.46 -0.34
CA THR A 23 10.03 -0.01 -0.15
C THR A 23 11.50 0.40 -0.17
N ARG A 24 12.40 -0.39 0.44
CA ARG A 24 13.85 -0.15 0.37
C ARG A 24 14.37 -0.18 -1.07
N ALA A 25 14.02 -1.20 -1.85
CA ALA A 25 14.48 -1.30 -3.23
C ALA A 25 14.02 -0.11 -4.08
N LEU A 26 12.76 0.32 -3.93
CA LEU A 26 12.24 1.51 -4.63
C LEU A 26 13.02 2.78 -4.23
N LEU A 27 13.25 2.97 -2.93
CA LEU A 27 14.00 4.13 -2.43
C LEU A 27 15.47 4.13 -2.90
N GLU A 28 16.12 2.96 -2.95
CA GLU A 28 17.49 2.80 -3.47
C GLU A 28 17.59 3.15 -4.97
N ASP A 29 16.53 2.89 -5.74
CA ASP A 29 16.40 3.31 -7.14
C ASP A 29 16.07 4.81 -7.31
N GLY A 30 15.98 5.58 -6.21
CA GLY A 30 15.67 7.01 -6.22
C GLY A 30 14.20 7.33 -6.49
N ILE A 31 13.30 6.35 -6.29
CA ILE A 31 11.86 6.53 -6.39
C ILE A 31 11.33 7.11 -5.08
N GLU A 32 10.46 8.12 -5.17
CA GLU A 32 9.78 8.66 -4.00
C GLU A 32 8.63 7.71 -3.59
N VAL A 33 8.61 7.30 -2.32
CA VAL A 33 7.56 6.42 -1.77
C VAL A 33 7.03 7.04 -0.46
N PRO A 34 6.03 7.93 -0.53
CA PRO A 34 5.52 8.64 0.64
C PRO A 34 5.04 7.71 1.75
N THR A 35 4.54 6.53 1.38
CA THR A 35 4.03 5.50 2.30
C THR A 35 5.10 4.55 2.83
N ALA A 36 6.39 4.74 2.54
CA ALA A 36 7.44 3.81 2.96
C ALA A 36 7.50 3.59 4.47
N HIS A 37 7.24 4.64 5.26
CA HIS A 37 7.15 4.57 6.72
C HIS A 37 6.05 3.62 7.22
N LEU A 38 5.01 3.36 6.43
CA LEU A 38 3.93 2.41 6.75
C LEU A 38 4.39 0.94 6.68
N ALA A 39 5.54 0.67 6.04
CA ALA A 39 6.16 -0.66 6.03
C ALA A 39 6.98 -0.95 7.30
N GLU A 40 7.24 0.04 8.14
CA GLU A 40 8.11 -0.12 9.31
C GLU A 40 7.41 -0.78 10.50
N THR A 41 8.21 -1.38 11.39
CA THR A 41 7.73 -2.03 12.61
C THR A 41 7.10 -1.00 13.55
N GLY A 42 5.98 -1.36 14.19
CA GLY A 42 5.32 -0.51 15.20
C GLY A 42 4.29 0.48 14.65
N VAL A 43 4.19 0.64 13.33
CA VAL A 43 3.26 1.62 12.73
C VAL A 43 1.79 1.38 13.07
N VAL A 44 1.42 0.14 13.40
CA VAL A 44 0.04 -0.22 13.76
C VAL A 44 -0.41 0.57 15.00
N ASP A 45 0.49 0.80 15.96
CA ASP A 45 0.14 1.52 17.17
C ASP A 45 0.15 3.04 16.96
N GLU A 46 0.99 3.54 16.05
CA GLU A 46 0.97 4.94 15.62
C GLU A 46 -0.32 5.29 14.88
N GLU A 47 -0.72 4.46 13.91
CA GLU A 47 -1.93 4.69 13.10
C GLU A 47 -3.24 4.58 13.90
N LYS A 48 -3.25 3.83 15.02
CA LYS A 48 -4.42 3.78 15.93
C LYS A 48 -4.72 5.11 16.62
N ILE A 49 -3.73 5.99 16.74
CA ILE A 49 -3.84 7.25 17.48
C ILE A 49 -4.32 8.38 16.56
N ILE A 50 -4.25 8.20 15.24
CA ILE A 50 -4.61 9.21 14.26
C ILE A 50 -6.12 9.15 13.96
N GLU A 51 -6.76 10.32 13.87
CA GLU A 51 -8.17 10.42 13.49
C GLU A 51 -8.41 9.86 12.08
N PRO A 52 -9.45 9.04 11.84
CA PRO A 52 -9.68 8.40 10.54
C PRO A 52 -9.79 9.39 9.36
N SER A 53 -10.36 10.58 9.57
CA SER A 53 -10.46 11.61 8.54
C SER A 53 -9.09 12.18 8.15
N ALA A 54 -8.17 12.30 9.10
CA ALA A 54 -6.81 12.77 8.83
C ALA A 54 -6.01 11.73 8.03
N VAL A 55 -6.14 10.44 8.37
CA VAL A 55 -5.56 9.34 7.58
C VAL A 55 -6.10 9.38 6.15
N TYR A 56 -7.42 9.48 6.00
CA TYR A 56 -8.06 9.53 4.68
C TYR A 56 -7.53 10.68 3.81
N GLU A 57 -7.51 11.91 4.34
CA GLU A 57 -7.08 13.08 3.56
C GLU A 57 -5.59 13.02 3.19
N ARG A 58 -4.75 12.56 4.14
CA ARG A 58 -3.31 12.34 3.91
C ARG A 58 -3.08 11.34 2.79
N ASP A 59 -3.66 10.15 2.91
CA ASP A 59 -3.43 9.03 2.01
C ASP A 59 -4.06 9.28 0.63
N ALA A 60 -5.26 9.87 0.58
CA ALA A 60 -5.87 10.31 -0.67
C ALA A 60 -5.04 11.43 -1.35
N GLY A 61 -4.41 12.30 -0.57
CA GLY A 61 -3.45 13.30 -1.06
C GLY A 61 -2.25 12.66 -1.75
N TRP A 62 -1.59 11.72 -1.07
CA TRP A 62 -0.47 10.95 -1.64
C TRP A 62 -0.88 10.14 -2.87
N MET A 63 -2.05 9.49 -2.83
CA MET A 63 -2.56 8.74 -3.96
C MET A 63 -2.73 9.64 -5.18
N ARG A 64 -3.34 10.82 -5.02
CA ARG A 64 -3.55 11.78 -6.12
C ARG A 64 -2.24 12.27 -6.72
N SER A 65 -1.19 12.48 -5.92
CA SER A 65 0.12 12.93 -6.40
C SER A 65 1.03 11.82 -6.95
N ALA A 66 0.73 10.53 -6.69
CA ALA A 66 1.55 9.42 -7.17
C ALA A 66 1.45 9.20 -8.70
N ASP A 67 2.51 8.73 -9.33
CA ASP A 67 2.52 8.32 -10.74
C ASP A 67 1.91 6.92 -10.92
N ALA A 68 2.04 6.05 -9.92
CA ALA A 68 1.58 4.65 -9.94
C ALA A 68 1.28 4.13 -8.53
N LEU A 69 0.56 3.01 -8.45
CA LEU A 69 0.38 2.24 -7.23
C LEU A 69 1.06 0.88 -7.32
N ILE A 70 1.79 0.49 -6.28
CA ILE A 70 2.24 -0.89 -6.05
C ILE A 70 1.56 -1.40 -4.79
N ALA A 71 0.86 -2.52 -4.86
CA ALA A 71 0.20 -3.16 -3.71
C ALA A 71 0.77 -4.55 -3.43
N GLU A 72 1.11 -4.83 -2.18
CA GLU A 72 1.28 -6.22 -1.71
C GLU A 72 -0.07 -6.74 -1.20
N VAL A 73 -0.58 -7.81 -1.83
CA VAL A 73 -1.96 -8.31 -1.63
C VAL A 73 -2.00 -9.75 -1.10
N SER A 74 -0.91 -10.27 -0.53
CA SER A 74 -0.90 -11.61 0.08
C SER A 74 -1.79 -11.70 1.32
N VAL A 75 -1.95 -10.58 2.04
CA VAL A 75 -2.84 -10.45 3.19
C VAL A 75 -4.13 -9.72 2.74
N PRO A 76 -5.32 -10.34 2.91
CA PRO A 76 -6.57 -9.63 2.66
C PRO A 76 -6.69 -8.38 3.53
N SER A 77 -6.86 -7.22 2.89
CA SER A 77 -6.94 -5.93 3.56
C SER A 77 -8.01 -5.04 2.91
N HIS A 78 -8.94 -4.55 3.73
CA HIS A 78 -9.97 -3.60 3.29
C HIS A 78 -9.34 -2.29 2.80
N GLY A 79 -8.32 -1.79 3.49
CA GLY A 79 -7.61 -0.57 3.11
C GLY A 79 -6.94 -0.71 1.75
N VAL A 80 -6.15 -1.78 1.56
CA VAL A 80 -5.47 -2.04 0.27
C VAL A 80 -6.48 -2.23 -0.86
N GLY A 81 -7.58 -2.95 -0.62
CA GLY A 81 -8.65 -3.08 -1.62
C GLY A 81 -9.28 -1.74 -2.00
N TYR A 82 -9.51 -0.86 -1.01
CA TYR A 82 -10.02 0.50 -1.24
C TYR A 82 -9.02 1.34 -2.04
N GLU A 83 -7.74 1.32 -1.68
CA GLU A 83 -6.66 2.05 -2.35
C GLU A 83 -6.48 1.63 -3.80
N ILE A 84 -6.54 0.33 -4.10
CA ILE A 84 -6.51 -0.20 -5.47
C ILE A 84 -7.69 0.35 -6.29
N GLY A 85 -8.91 0.26 -5.75
CA GLY A 85 -10.10 0.80 -6.41
C GLY A 85 -10.00 2.31 -6.64
N PHE A 86 -9.47 3.06 -5.67
CA PHE A 86 -9.21 4.49 -5.78
C PHE A 86 -8.23 4.78 -6.93
N ALA A 87 -7.06 4.13 -6.93
CA ALA A 87 -6.02 4.35 -7.94
C ALA A 87 -6.52 4.06 -9.36
N LEU A 88 -7.25 2.96 -9.54
CA LEU A 88 -7.88 2.61 -10.81
C LEU A 88 -8.90 3.65 -11.26
N ASN A 89 -9.71 4.18 -10.34
CA ASN A 89 -10.67 5.24 -10.66
C ASN A 89 -10.00 6.55 -11.09
N LEU A 90 -8.81 6.84 -10.58
CA LEU A 90 -7.96 7.94 -11.03
C LEU A 90 -7.22 7.66 -12.36
N GLY A 91 -7.35 6.46 -12.93
CA GLY A 91 -6.64 6.05 -14.14
C GLY A 91 -5.14 5.79 -13.94
N LYS A 92 -4.70 5.56 -12.69
CA LYS A 92 -3.29 5.29 -12.39
C LYS A 92 -2.95 3.83 -12.73
N PRO A 93 -1.75 3.55 -13.25
CA PRO A 93 -1.27 2.18 -13.37
C PRO A 93 -1.13 1.54 -11.98
N VAL A 94 -1.57 0.29 -11.87
CA VAL A 94 -1.55 -0.49 -10.64
C VAL A 94 -0.81 -1.80 -10.85
N LEU A 95 0.17 -2.09 -9.99
CA LEU A 95 0.86 -3.37 -9.91
C LEU A 95 0.52 -4.05 -8.58
N CYS A 96 -0.15 -5.20 -8.65
CA CYS A 96 -0.40 -6.04 -7.47
C CYS A 96 0.63 -7.17 -7.41
N LEU A 97 1.24 -7.35 -6.24
CA LEU A 97 2.21 -8.39 -5.91
C LEU A 97 1.60 -9.32 -4.87
N HIS A 98 1.81 -10.63 -5.01
CA HIS A 98 1.39 -11.59 -3.99
C HIS A 98 2.32 -12.80 -3.99
N GLU A 99 2.36 -13.49 -2.86
CA GLU A 99 3.05 -14.77 -2.72
C GLU A 99 2.35 -15.83 -3.58
N GLN A 100 3.16 -16.56 -4.35
CA GLN A 100 2.66 -17.61 -5.23
C GLN A 100 1.89 -18.67 -4.43
N GLY A 101 0.73 -19.08 -4.97
CA GLY A 101 -0.12 -20.09 -4.32
C GLY A 101 -1.10 -19.52 -3.29
N ARG A 102 -1.02 -18.22 -2.95
CA ARG A 102 -2.07 -17.56 -2.16
C ARG A 102 -3.30 -17.24 -2.98
N ALA A 103 -4.45 -17.40 -2.34
CA ALA A 103 -5.72 -16.95 -2.89
C ALA A 103 -5.77 -15.42 -2.84
N VAL A 104 -5.97 -14.81 -4.01
CA VAL A 104 -6.22 -13.37 -4.16
C VAL A 104 -7.70 -13.15 -4.46
N SER A 105 -8.24 -12.02 -4.00
CA SER A 105 -9.64 -11.65 -4.30
C SER A 105 -9.90 -11.62 -5.80
N LYS A 106 -11.02 -12.20 -6.24
CA LYS A 106 -11.46 -12.18 -7.64
C LYS A 106 -11.72 -10.75 -8.16
N MET A 107 -11.95 -9.79 -7.28
CA MET A 107 -12.10 -8.37 -7.64
C MET A 107 -10.76 -7.72 -7.99
N ILE A 108 -9.63 -8.29 -7.56
CA ILE A 108 -8.28 -7.80 -7.87
C ILE A 108 -7.71 -8.49 -9.12
N THR A 109 -8.11 -9.74 -9.37
CA THR A 109 -7.62 -10.52 -10.53
C THR A 109 -8.52 -10.45 -11.77
N GLY A 110 -9.63 -9.71 -11.72
CA GLY A 110 -10.58 -9.53 -12.83
C GLY A 110 -10.45 -8.17 -13.48
#